data_AF-A0A851DT28-F1
#
_entry.id   AF-A0A851DT28-F1
#
_cell.length_a   1.000
_cell.length_b   1.000
_cell.length_c   1.000
_cell.angle_alpha   90.00
_cell.angle_beta   90.00
_cell.angle_gamma   90.00
#
_symmetry.space_group_name_H-M   'P 1'
#
loop_
_entity.id
_entity.type
_entity.pdbx_description
1 polymer ?
#
loop_
_entity_poly.entity_id
_entity_poly.type
_entity_poly.pdbx_seq_one_letter_code
_entity_poly.pdbx_strand_id
1 'polypeptide(L)'
;QVTELGLEGDVLPVPGDHPASRNRFLYTGGALHKLPSGLGALLRPVPPFSRALLWSGVRDLLAPAGTEPDESVHAFVHRRFGREVADIAVDSLCRGVFAGDCRTLSIRSCFPALFEAERRRRSVLLGLA
;
A
#
# COMPACT_ATOMS: atom_id res chain seq x y z
N GLN A 1 -8.39 11.16 -23.65
CA GLN A 1 -8.55 12.35 -22.78
C GLN A 1 -7.47 13.42 -23.03
N VAL A 2 -6.18 13.22 -22.73
CA VAL A 2 -5.16 14.27 -23.00
C VAL A 2 -4.95 14.51 -24.51
N THR A 3 -4.83 13.42 -25.29
CA THR A 3 -4.74 13.44 -26.76
C THR A 3 -5.90 14.15 -27.42
N GLU A 4 -7.12 13.87 -26.97
CA GLU A 4 -8.35 14.44 -27.52
C GLU A 4 -8.43 15.96 -27.30
N LEU A 5 -7.73 16.47 -26.27
CA LEU A 5 -7.62 17.90 -25.98
C LEU A 5 -6.44 18.57 -26.71
N GLY A 6 -5.61 17.82 -27.44
CA GLY A 6 -4.44 18.33 -28.14
C GLY A 6 -3.29 18.79 -27.23
N LEU A 7 -3.30 18.40 -25.96
CA LEU A 7 -2.34 18.85 -24.93
C LEU A 7 -1.14 17.91 -24.72
N GLU A 8 -0.90 16.97 -25.64
CA GLU A 8 0.18 15.97 -25.47
C GLU A 8 1.56 16.61 -25.37
N GLY A 9 1.79 17.69 -26.13
CA GLY A 9 3.05 18.44 -26.12
C GLY A 9 3.32 19.17 -24.80
N ASP A 10 2.29 19.37 -23.98
CA ASP A 10 2.38 20.06 -22.69
C ASP A 10 2.58 19.09 -21.52
N VAL A 11 2.50 17.77 -21.76
CA VAL A 11 2.78 16.78 -20.73
C VAL A 11 4.26 16.77 -20.43
N LEU A 12 4.62 17.07 -19.18
CA LEU A 12 5.98 16.94 -18.66
C LEU A 12 6.10 15.63 -17.86
N PRO A 13 6.49 14.51 -18.50
CA PRO A 13 6.60 13.23 -17.80
C PRO A 13 7.79 13.22 -16.84
N VAL A 14 7.66 12.47 -15.75
CA VAL A 14 8.80 12.12 -14.90
C VAL A 14 9.26 10.71 -15.30
N PRO A 15 10.45 10.55 -15.88
CA PRO A 15 10.96 9.23 -16.30
C PRO A 15 11.02 8.22 -15.15
N GLY A 16 10.88 6.93 -15.45
CA GLY A 16 10.84 5.87 -14.44
C GLY A 16 12.17 5.63 -13.72
N ASP A 17 13.28 6.01 -14.35
CA ASP A 17 14.64 5.96 -13.79
C ASP A 17 14.98 7.18 -12.92
N HIS A 18 14.18 8.26 -13.02
CA HIS A 18 14.38 9.47 -12.23
C HIS A 18 14.16 9.22 -10.73
N PRO A 19 14.99 9.79 -9.82
CA PRO A 19 14.88 9.59 -8.38
C PRO A 19 13.49 9.93 -7.81
N ALA A 20 12.81 10.94 -8.37
CA ALA A 20 11.47 11.35 -7.94
C ALA A 20 10.39 10.27 -8.18
N SER A 21 10.57 9.42 -9.20
CA SER A 21 9.65 8.31 -9.50
C SER A 21 9.91 7.09 -8.61
N ARG A 22 11.16 6.92 -8.15
CA ARG A 22 11.65 5.71 -7.47
C ARG A 22 11.62 5.79 -5.95
N ASN A 23 11.69 6.99 -5.39
CA ASN A 23 11.88 7.19 -3.95
C ASN A 23 10.62 7.74 -3.31
N ARG A 24 10.09 7.02 -2.32
CA ARG A 24 9.05 7.50 -1.40
C ARG A 24 9.58 7.41 0.02
N PHE A 25 9.26 8.37 0.86
CA PHE A 25 9.78 8.46 2.23
C PHE A 25 8.64 8.59 3.23
N LEU A 26 8.87 8.08 4.45
CA LEU A 26 8.00 8.23 5.60
C LEU A 26 8.79 8.92 6.71
N TYR A 27 8.17 9.90 7.37
CA TYR A 27 8.76 10.56 8.53
C TYR A 27 8.19 9.94 9.81
N THR A 28 9.01 9.19 10.53
CA THR A 28 8.61 8.52 11.78
C THR A 28 9.80 8.48 12.74
N GLY A 29 9.56 8.58 14.05
CA GLY A 29 10.65 8.48 15.04
C GLY A 29 11.73 9.56 14.91
N GLY A 30 11.39 10.73 14.36
CA GLY A 30 12.32 11.85 14.19
C GLY A 30 13.23 11.77 12.97
N ALA A 31 13.04 10.79 12.07
CA ALA A 31 13.86 10.62 10.87
C ALA A 31 13.03 10.31 9.61
N LEU A 32 13.60 10.62 8.44
CA LEU A 32 13.06 10.20 7.15
C LEU A 32 13.57 8.80 6.80
N HIS A 33 12.62 7.90 6.53
CA HIS A 33 12.89 6.53 6.14
C HIS A 33 12.39 6.30 4.71
N LYS A 34 13.27 5.81 3.84
CA LYS A 34 12.89 5.44 2.48
C LYS A 34 12.07 4.15 2.51
N LEU A 35 10.92 4.14 1.83
CA LEU A 35 10.12 2.93 1.66
C LEU A 35 10.91 1.87 0.86
N PRO A 36 10.84 0.59 1.26
CA PRO A 36 11.51 -0.50 0.54
C PRO A 36 11.10 -0.52 -0.93
N SER A 37 12.08 -0.46 -1.81
CA SER A 37 11.90 -0.53 -3.26
C SER A 37 12.57 -1.78 -3.81
N GLY A 38 11.83 -2.62 -4.53
CA GLY A 38 12.31 -3.86 -5.14
C GLY A 38 12.27 -5.07 -4.18
N LEU A 39 12.29 -6.27 -4.76
CA LEU A 39 12.08 -7.54 -4.03
C LEU A 39 13.15 -7.80 -2.96
N GLY A 40 14.41 -7.46 -3.22
CA GLY A 40 15.50 -7.68 -2.26
C GLY A 40 15.36 -6.88 -0.97
N ALA A 41 14.71 -5.71 -1.02
CA ALA A 41 14.49 -4.88 0.17
C ALA A 41 13.42 -5.46 1.10
N LEU A 42 12.54 -6.34 0.59
CA LEU A 42 11.48 -6.99 1.37
C LEU A 42 12.00 -8.16 2.23
N LEU A 43 13.19 -8.70 1.91
CA LEU A 43 13.77 -9.88 2.55
C LEU A 43 14.51 -9.57 3.85
N ARG A 44 14.75 -8.29 4.15
CA ARG A 44 15.43 -7.84 5.37
C ARG A 44 14.61 -6.77 6.09
N PRO A 45 14.76 -6.62 7.42
CA PRO A 45 14.18 -5.47 8.12
C PRO A 45 14.76 -4.18 7.56
N VAL A 46 13.88 -3.21 7.27
CA VAL A 46 14.25 -1.87 6.82
C VAL A 46 13.48 -0.88 7.68
N PRO A 47 14.15 0.06 8.38
CA PRO A 47 13.46 1.08 9.14
C PRO A 47 12.40 1.79 8.28
N PRO A 48 11.19 2.05 8.80
CA PRO A 48 10.78 1.95 10.21
C PRO A 48 10.19 0.59 10.62
N PHE A 49 10.28 -0.44 9.78
CA PHE A 49 9.73 -1.77 10.06
C PHE A 49 10.71 -2.62 10.88
N SER A 50 10.22 -3.29 11.93
CA SER A 50 11.05 -4.12 12.80
C SER A 50 11.36 -5.48 12.20
N ARG A 51 10.58 -5.91 11.20
CA ARG A 51 10.72 -7.22 10.53
C ARG A 51 10.78 -7.05 9.02
N ALA A 52 11.30 -8.08 8.34
CA ALA A 52 11.26 -8.16 6.90
C ALA A 52 9.80 -8.17 6.39
N LEU A 53 9.48 -7.32 5.42
CA LEU A 53 8.12 -7.20 4.87
C LEU A 53 7.63 -8.49 4.20
N LEU A 54 8.54 -9.40 3.82
CA LEU A 54 8.18 -10.75 3.37
C LEU A 54 7.23 -11.46 4.36
N TRP A 55 7.43 -11.29 5.66
CA TRP A 55 6.55 -11.89 6.67
C TRP A 55 5.12 -11.35 6.63
N SER A 56 4.95 -10.10 6.21
CA SER A 56 3.63 -9.51 5.98
C SER A 56 2.94 -10.16 4.78
N GLY A 57 3.71 -10.51 3.74
CA GLY A 57 3.20 -11.27 2.60
C GLY A 57 2.85 -12.72 2.94
N VAL A 58 3.67 -13.39 3.74
CA VAL A 58 3.33 -14.73 4.26
C VAL A 58 2.05 -14.69 5.09
N ARG A 59 1.89 -13.65 5.92
CA ARG A 59 0.67 -13.44 6.70
C ARG A 59 -0.55 -13.25 5.79
N ASP A 60 -0.43 -12.50 4.69
CA ASP A 60 -1.52 -12.32 3.71
C ASP A 60 -1.99 -13.67 3.14
N LEU A 61 -1.07 -14.58 2.83
CA LEU A 61 -1.41 -15.91 2.30
C LEU A 61 -2.16 -16.80 3.31
N LEU A 62 -1.93 -16.58 4.61
CA LEU A 62 -2.51 -17.38 5.70
C LEU A 62 -3.74 -16.72 6.35
N ALA A 63 -3.93 -15.42 6.14
CA ALA A 63 -4.99 -14.66 6.79
C ALA A 63 -6.38 -15.13 6.32
N PRO A 64 -7.35 -15.29 7.25
CA PRO A 64 -8.72 -15.63 6.88
C PRO A 64 -9.33 -14.48 6.08
N ALA A 65 -10.23 -14.79 5.15
CA ALA A 65 -10.99 -13.76 4.42
C ALA A 65 -11.98 -13.04 5.36
N GLY A 66 -12.21 -11.74 5.12
CA GLY A 66 -13.26 -11.00 5.82
C GLY A 66 -14.66 -11.52 5.49
N THR A 67 -15.55 -11.51 6.48
CA THR A 67 -16.97 -11.90 6.32
C THR A 67 -17.89 -10.72 6.09
N GLU A 68 -17.47 -9.53 6.53
CA GLU A 68 -18.28 -8.32 6.47
C GLU A 68 -18.39 -7.77 5.04
N PRO A 69 -19.51 -7.10 4.71
CA PRO A 69 -19.68 -6.48 3.39
C PRO A 69 -18.72 -5.30 3.15
N ASP A 70 -18.15 -4.75 4.23
CA ASP A 70 -17.12 -3.73 4.25
C ASP A 70 -16.39 -3.71 5.60
N GLU A 71 -15.18 -3.18 5.64
CA GLU A 71 -14.42 -2.90 6.87
C GLU A 71 -13.47 -1.71 6.67
N SER A 72 -12.86 -1.21 7.75
CA SER A 72 -11.91 -0.11 7.63
C SER A 72 -10.61 -0.55 6.94
N VAL A 73 -9.96 0.38 6.24
CA VAL A 73 -8.65 0.15 5.61
C VAL A 73 -7.64 -0.36 6.64
N HIS A 74 -7.64 0.22 7.85
CA HIS A 74 -6.77 -0.20 8.94
C HIS A 74 -7.04 -1.65 9.37
N ALA A 75 -8.30 -2.01 9.64
CA ALA A 75 -8.67 -3.35 10.09
C ALA A 75 -8.29 -4.42 9.06
N PHE A 76 -8.60 -4.17 7.78
CA PHE A 76 -8.24 -5.04 6.66
C PHE A 76 -6.74 -5.29 6.61
N VAL A 77 -5.93 -4.23 6.63
CA VAL A 77 -4.48 -4.35 6.48
C VAL A 77 -3.82 -4.92 7.75
N HIS A 78 -4.31 -4.54 8.94
CA HIS A 78 -3.84 -5.11 10.20
C HIS A 78 -4.04 -6.63 10.24
N ARG A 79 -5.21 -7.11 9.82
CA ARG A 79 -5.52 -8.54 9.74
C ARG A 79 -4.55 -9.25 8.79
N ARG A 80 -4.36 -8.73 7.58
CA ARG A 80 -3.61 -9.40 6.50
C ARG A 80 -2.10 -9.21 6.53
N PHE A 81 -1.63 -7.98 6.68
CA PHE A 81 -0.21 -7.64 6.60
C PHE A 81 0.40 -7.28 7.96
N GLY A 82 -0.42 -7.19 9.00
CA GLY A 82 0.05 -6.96 10.37
C GLY A 82 0.10 -5.49 10.76
N ARG A 83 0.37 -5.28 12.05
CA ARG A 83 0.23 -3.98 12.71
C ARG A 83 1.15 -2.90 12.16
N GLU A 84 2.44 -3.19 11.96
CA GLU A 84 3.38 -2.17 11.49
C GLU A 84 3.03 -1.64 10.10
N VAL A 85 2.57 -2.53 9.20
CA VAL A 85 2.13 -2.12 7.86
C VAL A 85 0.88 -1.23 7.94
N ALA A 86 -0.07 -1.59 8.81
CA ALA A 86 -1.29 -0.81 9.02
C ALA A 86 -1.01 0.57 9.64
N ASP A 87 -0.24 0.60 10.73
CA ASP A 87 0.01 1.80 11.54
C ASP A 87 1.00 2.77 10.87
N ILE A 88 1.92 2.29 10.04
CA ILE A 88 2.98 3.13 9.45
C ILE A 88 2.71 3.39 7.96
N ALA A 89 2.65 2.33 7.15
CA ALA A 89 2.57 2.49 5.70
C ALA A 89 1.18 2.95 5.25
N VAL A 90 0.15 2.25 5.72
CA VAL A 90 -1.23 2.46 5.26
C VAL A 90 -1.85 3.72 5.86
N ASP A 91 -1.61 3.97 7.14
CA ASP A 91 -1.98 5.23 7.78
C ASP A 91 -1.41 6.45 7.02
N SER A 92 -0.13 6.38 6.62
CA SER A 92 0.51 7.43 5.80
C SER A 92 -0.07 7.51 4.39
N LEU A 93 -0.35 6.37 3.75
CA LEU A 93 -0.96 6.32 2.42
C LEU A 93 -2.37 6.96 2.41
N CYS A 94 -3.20 6.62 3.39
CA CYS A 94 -4.55 7.17 3.53
C CYS A 94 -4.52 8.68 3.72
N ARG A 95 -3.60 9.21 4.52
CA ARG A 95 -3.42 10.66 4.66
C ARG A 95 -2.88 11.31 3.38
N GLY A 96 -2.01 10.64 2.64
CA GLY A 96 -1.44 11.16 1.39
C GLY A 96 -2.43 11.19 0.22
N VAL A 97 -3.34 10.22 0.13
CA VAL A 97 -4.29 10.11 -0.99
C VAL A 97 -5.65 10.75 -0.66
N PHE A 98 -6.18 10.49 0.53
CA PHE A 98 -7.54 10.90 0.92
C PHE A 98 -7.58 11.99 2.00
N ALA A 99 -6.42 12.37 2.56
CA ALA A 99 -6.35 13.22 3.74
C ALA A 99 -7.21 12.71 4.92
N GLY A 100 -7.40 11.38 5.02
CA GLY A 100 -8.31 10.73 5.96
C GLY A 100 -7.64 9.73 6.90
N ASP A 101 -8.35 9.37 7.97
CA ASP A 101 -7.93 8.33 8.92
C ASP A 101 -8.23 6.93 8.38
N CYS A 102 -7.20 6.08 8.29
CA CYS A 102 -7.35 4.71 7.80
C CYS A 102 -8.30 3.85 8.65
N ARG A 103 -8.59 4.25 9.90
CA ARG A 103 -9.52 3.56 10.80
C ARG A 103 -10.99 3.82 10.48
N THR A 104 -11.29 4.87 9.72
CA THR A 104 -12.67 5.24 9.34
C THR A 104 -12.94 5.07 7.85
N LEU A 105 -11.90 5.12 7.02
CA LEU A 105 -12.01 4.89 5.58
C LEU A 105 -12.39 3.44 5.27
N SER A 106 -13.29 3.27 4.30
CA SER A 106 -13.72 1.96 3.78
C SER A 106 -12.68 1.35 2.85
N ILE A 107 -12.28 0.09 3.08
CA ILE A 107 -11.40 -0.64 2.15
C ILE A 107 -12.09 -0.87 0.81
N ARG A 108 -13.39 -1.16 0.82
CA ARG A 108 -14.16 -1.44 -0.38
C ARG A 108 -14.26 -0.23 -1.30
N SER A 109 -14.40 0.97 -0.73
CA SER A 109 -14.50 2.21 -1.50
C SER A 109 -13.13 2.79 -1.87
N CYS A 110 -12.19 2.82 -0.93
CA CYS A 110 -10.88 3.48 -1.15
C CYS A 110 -9.90 2.61 -1.94
N PHE A 111 -9.95 1.28 -1.77
CA PHE A 111 -9.02 0.34 -2.41
C PHE A 111 -9.76 -0.90 -2.97
N PRO A 112 -10.70 -0.71 -3.91
CA PRO A 112 -11.56 -1.78 -4.41
C PRO A 112 -10.77 -2.97 -4.98
N ALA A 113 -9.66 -2.70 -5.67
CA ALA A 113 -8.81 -3.76 -6.21
C ALA A 113 -8.24 -4.71 -5.14
N LEU A 114 -7.86 -4.20 -3.96
CA LEU A 114 -7.35 -5.03 -2.86
C LEU A 114 -8.49 -5.85 -2.23
N PHE A 115 -9.64 -5.22 -2.01
CA PHE A 115 -10.82 -5.86 -1.47
C PHE A 115 -11.30 -7.01 -2.37
N GLU A 116 -11.38 -6.78 -3.67
CA GLU A 116 -11.78 -7.82 -4.62
C GLU A 116 -10.74 -8.93 -4.77
N ALA A 117 -9.45 -8.59 -4.74
CA ALA A 117 -8.37 -9.57 -4.79
C ALA A 117 -8.49 -10.59 -3.64
N GLU A 118 -8.70 -10.11 -2.41
CA GLU A 118 -9.00 -10.98 -1.28
C GLU A 118 -10.22 -11.86 -1.55
N ARG A 119 -11.35 -11.30 -2.00
CA ARG A 119 -12.58 -12.08 -2.17
C ARG A 119 -12.46 -13.15 -3.24
N ARG A 120 -11.68 -12.90 -4.30
CA ARG A 120 -11.47 -13.85 -5.40
C ARG A 120 -10.52 -14.99 -5.03
N ARG A 121 -9.42 -14.71 -4.32
CA ARG A 121 -8.33 -15.68 -4.10
C ARG A 121 -7.99 -15.94 -2.63
N ARG A 122 -8.77 -15.40 -1.68
CA ARG A 122 -8.51 -15.40 -0.23
C ARG A 122 -7.17 -14.79 0.20
N SER A 123 -6.46 -14.16 -0.73
CA SER A 123 -5.19 -13.46 -0.52
C SER A 123 -5.13 -12.28 -1.49
N VAL A 124 -4.64 -11.15 -1.00
CA VAL A 124 -4.46 -9.95 -1.83
C VAL A 124 -3.33 -10.17 -2.82
N LEU A 125 -2.22 -10.76 -2.38
CA LEU A 125 -1.06 -11.02 -3.24
C LEU A 125 -1.40 -11.99 -4.38
N LEU A 126 -2.16 -13.06 -4.10
CA LEU A 126 -2.60 -14.00 -5.14
C LEU A 126 -3.72 -13.45 -6.03
N GLY A 127 -4.51 -12.50 -5.54
CA GLY A 127 -5.62 -11.92 -6.30
C GLY A 127 -5.22 -10.75 -7.22
N LEU A 128 -4.03 -10.17 -7.00
CA LEU A 128 -3.44 -9.13 -7.84
C LEU A 128 -2.43 -9.65 -8.86
N ALA A 129 -1.90 -10.86 -8.63
CA ALA A 129 -1.06 -11.58 -9.59
C ALA A 129 -1.88 -12.10 -10.77
#